data_AF-A0A166CMG4-F1
#
_entry.id   AF-A0A166CMG4-F1
#
_cell.length_a   1.000
_cell.length_b   1.000
_cell.length_c   1.000
_cell.angle_alpha   90.00
_cell.angle_beta   90.00
_cell.angle_gamma   90.00
#
_symmetry.space_group_name_H-M   'P 1'
#
loop_
_entity.id
_entity.type
_entity.pdbx_description
1 polymer ?
#
loop_
_entity_poly.entity_id
_entity_poly.type
_entity_poly.pdbx_seq_one_letter_code
_entity_poly.pdbx_strand_id
1 'polypeptide(L)'
;MVIKIITVGIGGGTGNQMFQYAIARSLAEDLNTDFYMNLYQYDFLPSFVSKTPKHVRFNLQHFNIKEKFSSSLKFITKTLESKFNSNLNYINEGNIFTKFTYYNPEILNLKGKIFLRGNFQDERYFSHNSDIIRNDFKIITPPSRDNKKLIKEISSINSVALCIRRGDYLSPFWKAQVGICTMDYYNKAIEEIIKKVENPTFYIFSDDPEWVKDNVKLNYPSVYVSHNDVDKDYEDLRLMSNCKHFIIANSTFHWWGAWLSQNENKIVIAPDPWFNSETIKNPASDHWIKLNINSYHMLFKENSDNIVFGTDKAVESNNDNKLIILKKKKLKLIYLFNDNIQFSQNDFILKLVIQSSDKTVIKLINDKTNPIYIGIKKGITEKYIYIDKHISLNSLILENGNTNSIVIEYLALVEN
;
A
#
# COMPACT_ATOMS: atom_id res chain seq x y z
N MET A 1 39.01 12.19 -0.73
CA MET A 1 37.79 11.85 0.02
C MET A 1 36.68 11.57 -0.99
N VAL A 2 36.02 10.41 -0.93
CA VAL A 2 34.79 10.19 -1.72
C VAL A 2 33.66 10.92 -1.01
N ILE A 3 33.08 11.93 -1.65
CA ILE A 3 31.94 12.66 -1.11
C ILE A 3 30.75 11.71 -1.08
N LYS A 4 30.34 11.30 0.14
CA LYS A 4 29.08 10.60 0.38
C LYS A 4 27.98 11.67 0.50
N ILE A 5 27.01 11.64 -0.40
CA ILE A 5 25.80 12.47 -0.30
C ILE A 5 24.63 11.53 -0.50
N ILE A 6 23.76 11.44 0.50
CA ILE A 6 22.50 10.72 0.39
C ILE A 6 21.41 11.75 0.05
N THR A 7 20.55 11.43 -0.89
CA THR A 7 19.31 12.17 -1.12
C THR A 7 18.13 11.20 -1.19
N VAL A 8 17.03 11.54 -0.53
CA VAL A 8 15.80 10.75 -0.57
C VAL A 8 14.62 11.57 -1.07
N GLY A 9 13.82 10.98 -1.97
CA GLY A 9 12.53 11.51 -2.37
C GLY A 9 11.51 11.35 -1.25
N ILE A 10 10.88 12.45 -0.83
CA ILE A 10 9.80 12.48 0.17
C ILE A 10 8.47 12.73 -0.54
N GLY A 11 7.45 11.91 -0.27
CA GLY A 11 6.09 12.16 -0.76
C GLY A 11 5.06 11.07 -0.43
N GLY A 12 3.79 11.37 -0.69
CA GLY A 12 2.64 10.60 -0.19
C GLY A 12 2.21 11.07 1.21
N GLY A 13 1.37 10.29 1.89
CA GLY A 13 0.97 10.60 3.28
C GLY A 13 2.09 10.37 4.30
N THR A 14 1.92 10.92 5.50
CA THR A 14 2.92 11.01 6.58
C THR A 14 3.62 9.69 6.87
N GLY A 15 2.90 8.57 6.98
CA GLY A 15 3.51 7.26 7.22
C GLY A 15 4.49 6.81 6.12
N ASN A 16 4.29 7.21 4.86
CA ASN A 16 5.25 6.94 3.77
C ASN A 16 6.46 7.89 3.85
N GLN A 17 6.23 9.16 4.18
CA GLN A 17 7.31 10.13 4.39
C GLN A 17 8.23 9.69 5.53
N MET A 18 7.66 9.13 6.61
CA MET A 18 8.42 8.57 7.72
C MET A 18 9.26 7.36 7.30
N PHE A 19 8.76 6.43 6.49
CA PHE A 19 9.58 5.33 5.94
C PHE A 19 10.72 5.83 5.04
N GLN A 20 10.44 6.79 4.16
CA GLN A 20 11.44 7.42 3.30
C GLN A 20 12.52 8.15 4.11
N TYR A 21 12.11 8.85 5.16
CA TYR A 21 13.03 9.48 6.12
C TYR A 21 13.88 8.44 6.84
N ALA A 22 13.28 7.39 7.41
CA ALA A 22 13.95 6.44 8.29
C ALA A 22 15.08 5.67 7.59
N ILE A 23 14.87 5.20 6.36
CA ILE A 23 15.95 4.55 5.59
C ILE A 23 17.11 5.51 5.30
N ALA A 24 16.82 6.76 4.92
CA ALA A 24 17.86 7.74 4.61
C ALA A 24 18.62 8.18 5.86
N ARG A 25 17.91 8.33 6.98
CA ARG A 25 18.47 8.67 8.29
C ARG A 25 19.35 7.55 8.86
N SER A 26 18.93 6.29 8.72
CA SER A 26 19.73 5.13 9.11
C SER A 26 20.99 5.02 8.26
N LEU A 27 20.84 5.05 6.93
CA LEU A 27 21.98 4.96 6.00
C LEU A 27 22.98 6.12 6.18
N ALA A 28 22.51 7.31 6.59
CA ALA A 28 23.34 8.45 6.95
C ALA A 28 24.18 8.19 8.21
N GLU A 29 23.59 7.55 9.23
CA GLU A 29 24.31 7.12 10.43
C GLU A 29 25.37 6.07 10.08
N ASP A 30 24.95 4.99 9.40
CA ASP A 30 25.79 3.85 9.02
C ASP A 30 27.00 4.27 8.15
N LEU A 31 26.83 5.32 7.34
CA LEU A 31 27.87 5.88 6.49
C LEU A 31 28.63 7.06 7.11
N ASN A 32 28.27 7.51 8.32
CA ASN A 32 28.76 8.73 8.98
C ASN A 32 28.76 9.94 8.02
N THR A 33 27.58 10.32 7.54
CA THR A 33 27.40 11.39 6.57
C THR A 33 26.03 12.08 6.70
N ASP A 34 25.84 13.16 5.96
CA ASP A 34 24.56 13.86 5.88
C ASP A 34 23.67 13.29 4.76
N PHE A 35 22.35 13.40 4.95
CA PHE A 35 21.37 13.20 3.89
C PHE A 35 20.52 14.45 3.68
N TYR A 36 19.92 14.52 2.49
CA TYR A 36 19.04 15.60 2.07
C TYR A 36 17.69 15.04 1.62
N MET A 37 16.60 15.71 2.02
CA MET A 37 15.26 15.44 1.54
C MET A 37 15.01 16.18 0.22
N ASN A 38 14.34 15.51 -0.72
CA ASN A 38 13.94 16.07 -2.01
C ASN A 38 12.41 15.98 -2.16
N LEU A 39 11.77 17.14 -2.15
CA LEU A 39 10.31 17.28 -2.24
C LEU A 39 9.79 17.25 -3.69
N TYR A 40 10.66 17.19 -4.70
CA TYR A 40 10.27 17.20 -6.13
C TYR A 40 9.45 15.97 -6.56
N GLN A 41 9.26 14.99 -5.67
CA GLN A 41 8.38 13.84 -5.90
C GLN A 41 6.88 14.21 -5.89
N TYR A 42 6.49 15.37 -5.34
CA TYR A 42 5.11 15.86 -5.40
C TYR A 42 4.66 16.24 -6.82
N ASP A 43 5.56 16.77 -7.66
CA ASP A 43 5.25 17.28 -9.01
C ASP A 43 4.89 16.18 -10.04
N PHE A 44 5.06 14.89 -9.68
CA PHE A 44 4.87 13.74 -10.57
C PHE A 44 3.75 12.77 -10.15
N LEU A 45 2.93 13.11 -9.16
CA LEU A 45 1.75 12.30 -8.85
C LEU A 45 0.73 12.42 -10.01
N PRO A 46 0.21 11.30 -10.55
CA PRO A 46 -0.85 11.36 -11.55
C PRO A 46 -2.06 12.14 -11.04
N SER A 47 -2.74 12.86 -11.94
CA SER A 47 -3.83 13.79 -11.61
C SER A 47 -5.09 13.16 -10.99
N PHE A 48 -5.14 11.82 -10.89
CA PHE A 48 -6.13 11.07 -10.12
C PHE A 48 -5.72 10.79 -8.67
N VAL A 49 -4.41 10.75 -8.36
CA VAL A 49 -3.88 10.69 -6.99
C VAL A 49 -3.75 12.10 -6.38
N SER A 50 -3.50 13.11 -7.21
CA SER A 50 -3.27 14.50 -6.78
C SER A 50 -4.49 15.24 -6.22
N LYS A 51 -5.64 14.57 -6.03
CA LYS A 51 -6.89 15.20 -5.56
C LYS A 51 -7.09 15.20 -4.04
N THR A 52 -6.30 14.44 -3.28
CA THR A 52 -6.34 14.49 -1.81
C THR A 52 -5.21 15.37 -1.25
N PRO A 53 -5.53 16.48 -0.54
CA PRO A 53 -4.51 17.40 -0.02
C PRO A 53 -3.44 16.74 0.87
N LYS A 54 -3.82 15.65 1.57
CA LYS A 54 -2.96 14.84 2.46
C LYS A 54 -1.71 14.23 1.79
N HIS A 55 -1.63 14.17 0.45
CA HIS A 55 -0.51 13.54 -0.26
C HIS A 55 0.42 14.51 -1.00
N VAL A 56 0.14 15.82 -0.92
CA VAL A 56 0.86 16.88 -1.65
C VAL A 56 1.59 17.83 -0.68
N ARG A 57 1.64 17.49 0.62
CA ARG A 57 2.23 18.29 1.69
C ARG A 57 3.38 17.54 2.34
N PHE A 58 4.45 18.26 2.68
CA PHE A 58 5.42 17.77 3.65
C PHE A 58 4.78 17.84 5.03
N ASN A 59 4.85 16.75 5.78
CA ASN A 59 4.16 16.60 7.08
C ASN A 59 5.15 16.32 8.23
N LEU A 60 6.46 16.32 7.97
CA LEU A 60 7.47 15.94 8.96
C LEU A 60 7.93 17.11 9.86
N GLN A 61 7.48 18.35 9.60
CA GLN A 61 7.86 19.55 10.35
C GLN A 61 7.43 19.55 11.83
N HIS A 62 6.54 18.64 12.23
CA HIS A 62 6.05 18.53 13.62
C HIS A 62 6.92 17.61 14.50
N PHE A 63 7.89 16.93 13.91
CA PHE A 63 8.82 16.02 14.59
C PHE A 63 10.19 16.67 14.86
N ASN A 64 11.01 16.01 15.67
CA ASN A 64 12.37 16.42 16.05
C ASN A 64 13.39 16.19 14.92
N ILE A 65 13.04 16.58 13.70
CA ILE A 65 13.80 16.33 12.48
C ILE A 65 14.63 17.57 12.12
N LYS A 66 15.94 17.38 11.90
CA LYS A 66 16.79 18.41 11.32
C LYS A 66 16.56 18.47 9.81
N GLU A 67 15.72 19.39 9.37
CA GLU A 67 15.39 19.58 7.96
C GLU A 67 16.62 20.02 7.14
N LYS A 68 17.03 19.16 6.20
CA LYS A 68 18.03 19.45 5.17
C LYS A 68 17.42 19.17 3.81
N PHE A 69 17.11 20.20 3.03
CA PHE A 69 16.52 20.05 1.70
C PHE A 69 17.54 20.21 0.57
N SER A 70 17.41 19.39 -0.48
CA SER A 70 18.23 19.50 -1.69
C SER A 70 17.62 20.53 -2.65
N SER A 71 18.32 21.66 -2.87
CA SER A 71 17.87 22.73 -3.76
C SER A 71 18.12 22.46 -5.26
N SER A 72 18.95 21.47 -5.60
CA SER A 72 19.69 21.45 -6.88
C SER A 72 19.30 20.32 -7.86
N LEU A 73 18.38 19.43 -7.50
CA LEU A 73 18.14 18.20 -8.27
C LEU A 73 17.05 18.27 -9.37
N LYS A 74 16.56 19.47 -9.73
CA LYS A 74 15.67 19.68 -10.89
C LYS A 74 16.25 19.16 -12.23
N PHE A 75 17.58 19.03 -12.34
CA PHE A 75 18.25 18.60 -13.57
C PHE A 75 18.40 17.08 -13.72
N ILE A 76 18.69 16.34 -12.63
CA ILE A 76 19.03 14.91 -12.74
C ILE A 76 17.81 14.07 -13.11
N THR A 77 16.61 14.42 -12.62
CA THR A 77 15.38 13.71 -12.97
C THR A 77 15.09 13.80 -14.47
N LYS A 78 15.15 15.00 -15.06
CA LYS A 78 14.77 15.26 -16.46
C LYS A 78 15.65 14.52 -17.47
N THR A 79 16.96 14.40 -17.19
CA THR A 79 17.91 13.70 -18.07
C THR A 79 17.89 12.18 -17.88
N LEU A 80 17.54 11.70 -16.68
CA LEU A 80 17.28 10.26 -16.47
C LEU A 80 15.92 9.87 -17.09
N GLU A 81 14.90 10.71 -16.98
CA GLU A 81 13.52 10.47 -17.46
C GLU A 81 13.43 10.17 -18.96
N SER A 82 14.22 10.83 -19.81
CA SER A 82 14.27 10.50 -21.25
C SER A 82 14.86 9.11 -21.56
N LYS A 83 15.47 8.45 -20.57
CA LYS A 83 16.01 7.08 -20.64
C LYS A 83 15.19 6.04 -19.85
N PHE A 84 13.96 6.34 -19.39
CA PHE A 84 13.07 5.37 -18.70
C PHE A 84 12.50 4.29 -19.64
N ASN A 85 13.38 3.52 -20.28
CA ASN A 85 13.02 2.23 -20.84
C ASN A 85 12.92 1.19 -19.72
N SER A 86 11.72 0.62 -19.58
CA SER A 86 11.19 -0.19 -18.47
C SER A 86 11.92 -1.48 -18.09
N ASN A 87 13.10 -1.74 -18.66
CA ASN A 87 13.85 -2.97 -18.42
C ASN A 87 15.19 -2.55 -17.84
N LEU A 88 15.43 -2.83 -16.55
CA LEU A 88 16.75 -3.06 -15.94
C LEU A 88 16.58 -3.33 -14.44
N ASN A 89 17.16 -4.44 -13.98
CA ASN A 89 17.75 -4.50 -12.65
C ASN A 89 19.03 -3.65 -12.71
N TYR A 90 19.34 -2.86 -11.67
CA TYR A 90 20.37 -1.84 -11.77
C TYR A 90 21.45 -1.89 -10.70
N ILE A 91 22.67 -2.18 -11.15
CA ILE A 91 23.97 -1.61 -10.72
C ILE A 91 24.71 -1.48 -12.07
N ASN A 92 25.17 -0.34 -12.57
CA ASN A 92 26.16 0.62 -12.06
C ASN A 92 25.96 1.95 -12.86
N GLU A 93 26.64 3.07 -12.62
CA GLU A 93 27.64 3.46 -11.61
C GLU A 93 27.15 4.68 -10.82
N GLY A 94 27.94 5.15 -9.82
CA GLY A 94 27.69 6.43 -9.13
C GLY A 94 26.39 6.49 -8.32
N ASN A 95 25.78 5.32 -8.09
CA ASN A 95 24.52 4.93 -7.43
C ASN A 95 23.27 5.79 -7.66
N ILE A 96 22.29 5.13 -8.28
CA ILE A 96 20.90 5.53 -8.48
C ILE A 96 20.05 4.31 -7.99
N PHE A 97 18.75 4.45 -7.72
CA PHE A 97 17.64 3.58 -8.24
C PHE A 97 16.40 3.43 -7.34
N THR A 98 15.34 2.86 -7.94
CA THR A 98 13.92 3.16 -7.64
C THR A 98 13.05 1.97 -7.28
N LYS A 99 12.11 2.21 -6.35
CA LYS A 99 10.85 1.48 -6.08
C LYS A 99 10.98 -0.04 -5.91
N PHE A 100 11.59 -0.46 -4.80
CA PHE A 100 11.29 -1.75 -4.19
C PHE A 100 10.05 -1.62 -3.28
N THR A 101 9.09 -2.53 -3.47
CA THR A 101 8.06 -2.91 -2.48
C THR A 101 8.54 -4.10 -1.64
N TYR A 102 9.85 -4.33 -1.62
CA TYR A 102 10.55 -5.42 -0.97
C TYR A 102 11.70 -4.86 -0.15
N TYR A 103 12.14 -5.63 0.84
CA TYR A 103 13.46 -5.43 1.44
C TYR A 103 14.54 -5.87 0.44
N ASN A 104 15.40 -4.92 0.06
CA ASN A 104 16.64 -5.19 -0.67
C ASN A 104 17.83 -4.83 0.25
N PRO A 105 18.53 -5.83 0.82
CA PRO A 105 19.68 -5.59 1.71
C PRO A 105 20.88 -4.93 1.00
N GLU A 106 20.94 -4.93 -0.34
CA GLU A 106 21.99 -4.24 -1.09
C GLU A 106 21.98 -2.73 -0.84
N ILE A 107 20.82 -2.14 -0.51
CA ILE A 107 20.69 -0.70 -0.23
C ILE A 107 21.56 -0.27 0.95
N LEU A 108 21.70 -1.14 1.97
CA LEU A 108 22.54 -0.90 3.15
C LEU A 108 24.05 -0.92 2.82
N ASN A 109 24.43 -1.45 1.66
CA ASN A 109 25.82 -1.61 1.22
C ASN A 109 26.27 -0.57 0.16
N LEU A 110 25.40 0.38 -0.20
CA LEU A 110 25.69 1.40 -1.21
C LEU A 110 26.80 2.38 -0.77
N LYS A 111 27.66 2.79 -1.72
CA LYS A 111 28.85 3.62 -1.45
C LYS A 111 29.01 4.76 -2.45
N GLY A 112 28.99 6.01 -1.98
CA GLY A 112 29.26 7.21 -2.79
C GLY A 112 28.11 8.20 -2.74
N LYS A 113 27.76 8.79 -3.90
CA LYS A 113 26.49 9.52 -4.05
C LYS A 113 25.35 8.49 -4.09
N ILE A 114 24.25 8.73 -3.39
CA ILE A 114 23.14 7.80 -3.25
C ILE A 114 21.83 8.56 -3.44
N PHE A 115 21.00 8.12 -4.39
CA PHE A 115 19.67 8.68 -4.61
C PHE A 115 18.58 7.62 -4.38
N LEU A 116 17.87 7.76 -3.26
CA LEU A 116 16.79 6.87 -2.81
C LEU A 116 15.43 7.39 -3.31
N ARG A 117 14.68 6.59 -4.07
CA ARG A 117 13.30 6.91 -4.48
C ARG A 117 12.40 5.68 -4.41
N GLY A 118 11.55 5.61 -3.39
CA GLY A 118 10.70 4.45 -3.11
C GLY A 118 9.77 4.70 -1.94
N ASN A 119 9.08 3.65 -1.49
CA ASN A 119 8.28 3.71 -0.25
C ASN A 119 9.04 3.16 0.96
N PHE A 120 9.96 2.21 0.76
CA PHE A 120 10.85 1.66 1.80
C PHE A 120 10.13 1.16 3.06
N GLN A 121 8.95 0.55 2.87
CA GLN A 121 8.04 0.07 3.91
C GLN A 121 8.53 -1.25 4.54
N ASP A 122 9.71 -1.26 5.14
CA ASP A 122 10.26 -2.42 5.86
C ASP A 122 11.20 -1.95 6.98
N GLU A 123 10.99 -2.40 8.22
CA GLU A 123 11.78 -1.93 9.36
C GLU A 123 13.24 -2.38 9.33
N ARG A 124 13.57 -3.44 8.58
CA ARG A 124 14.95 -3.95 8.47
C ARG A 124 15.90 -2.96 7.81
N TYR A 125 15.38 -1.90 7.20
CA TYR A 125 16.18 -0.78 6.70
C TYR A 125 16.71 0.18 7.77
N PHE A 126 16.14 0.17 8.99
CA PHE A 126 16.43 1.18 10.02
C PHE A 126 16.30 0.71 11.49
N SER A 127 15.87 -0.54 11.72
CA SER A 127 15.60 -1.07 13.08
C SER A 127 16.86 -1.14 13.95
N HIS A 128 18.05 -1.31 13.37
CA HIS A 128 19.33 -1.27 14.09
C HIS A 128 19.67 0.12 14.63
N ASN A 129 19.15 1.18 14.00
CA ASN A 129 19.26 2.57 14.47
C ASN A 129 17.96 3.06 15.14
N SER A 130 17.15 2.15 15.69
CA SER A 130 15.78 2.47 16.12
C SER A 130 15.68 3.56 17.19
N ASP A 131 16.63 3.69 18.11
CA ASP A 131 16.65 4.78 19.12
C ASP A 131 16.76 6.16 18.47
N ILE A 132 17.60 6.29 17.44
CA ILE A 132 17.77 7.50 16.66
C ILE A 132 16.48 7.83 15.92
N ILE A 133 15.89 6.85 15.23
CA ILE A 133 14.63 7.02 14.50
C ILE A 133 13.47 7.40 15.45
N ARG A 134 13.38 6.76 16.62
CA ARG A 134 12.41 7.09 17.68
C ARG A 134 12.63 8.50 18.22
N ASN A 135 13.87 8.94 18.36
CA ASN A 135 14.21 10.28 18.82
C ASN A 135 13.89 11.36 17.78
N ASP A 136 14.15 11.10 16.50
CA ASP A 136 13.87 12.02 15.41
C ASP A 136 12.35 12.14 15.20
N PHE A 137 11.57 11.06 15.37
CA PHE A 137 10.09 11.08 15.37
C PHE A 137 9.43 11.47 16.70
N LYS A 138 10.16 12.07 17.66
CA LYS A 138 9.52 12.75 18.81
C LYS A 138 8.78 13.99 18.31
N ILE A 139 7.50 14.11 18.64
CA ILE A 139 6.67 15.25 18.21
C ILE A 139 6.98 16.47 19.09
N ILE A 140 7.64 17.47 18.49
CA ILE A 140 8.10 18.70 19.16
C ILE A 140 7.00 19.75 19.30
N THR A 141 5.98 19.70 18.43
CA THR A 141 4.82 20.59 18.55
C THR A 141 4.09 20.31 19.87
N PRO A 142 3.79 21.31 20.73
CA PRO A 142 3.08 21.06 21.98
C PRO A 142 1.65 20.52 21.73
N PRO A 143 1.19 19.51 22.49
CA PRO A 143 -0.16 18.99 22.30
C PRO A 143 -1.26 19.97 22.73
N SER A 144 -2.39 19.88 22.05
CA SER A 144 -3.63 20.60 22.40
C SER A 144 -4.12 20.27 23.82
N ARG A 145 -5.07 21.05 24.36
CA ARG A 145 -5.66 20.77 25.69
C ARG A 145 -6.31 19.38 25.74
N ASP A 146 -7.02 19.01 24.69
CA ASP A 146 -7.78 17.76 24.63
C ASP A 146 -6.85 16.57 24.38
N ASN A 147 -5.84 16.72 23.52
CA ASN A 147 -4.78 15.73 23.37
C ASN A 147 -4.00 15.53 24.68
N LYS A 148 -3.67 16.61 25.42
CA LYS A 148 -3.06 16.50 26.77
C LYS A 148 -3.91 15.73 27.78
N LYS A 149 -5.25 15.82 27.68
CA LYS A 149 -6.16 15.05 28.53
C LYS A 149 -6.14 13.57 28.12
N LEU A 150 -6.33 13.28 26.82
CA LEU A 150 -6.35 11.92 26.30
C LEU A 150 -5.03 11.17 26.51
N ILE A 151 -3.87 11.81 26.34
CA ILE A 151 -2.56 11.19 26.64
C ILE A 151 -2.53 10.64 28.07
N LYS A 152 -2.96 11.44 29.07
CA LYS A 152 -2.97 11.00 30.48
C LYS A 152 -3.91 9.81 30.71
N GLU A 153 -5.05 9.79 30.04
CA GLU A 153 -6.04 8.72 30.11
C GLU A 153 -5.52 7.42 29.45
N ILE A 154 -5.07 7.52 28.20
CA ILE A 154 -4.47 6.44 27.41
C ILE A 154 -3.30 5.77 28.17
N SER A 155 -2.43 6.56 28.81
CA SER A 155 -1.28 6.02 29.56
C SER A 155 -1.69 5.30 30.85
N SER A 156 -2.79 5.70 31.51
CA SER A 156 -3.17 5.16 32.82
C SER A 156 -3.93 3.84 32.78
N ILE A 157 -4.56 3.50 31.65
CA ILE A 157 -5.41 2.30 31.49
C ILE A 157 -4.83 1.32 30.46
N ASN A 158 -5.48 0.17 30.26
CA ASN A 158 -5.13 -0.78 29.20
C ASN A 158 -5.68 -0.31 27.85
N SER A 159 -4.99 0.67 27.27
CA SER A 159 -5.38 1.33 26.02
C SER A 159 -5.01 0.52 24.78
N VAL A 160 -5.96 0.41 23.86
CA VAL A 160 -5.81 -0.27 22.57
C VAL A 160 -6.10 0.73 21.47
N ALA A 161 -5.13 1.04 20.61
CA ALA A 161 -5.40 1.79 19.39
C ALA A 161 -6.09 0.85 18.37
N LEU A 162 -7.33 1.14 18.01
CA LEU A 162 -8.08 0.44 16.97
C LEU A 162 -8.16 1.36 15.75
N CYS A 163 -7.36 1.07 14.73
CA CYS A 163 -7.12 2.02 13.64
C CYS A 163 -7.77 1.53 12.34
N ILE A 164 -8.79 2.25 11.89
CA ILE A 164 -9.59 1.93 10.69
C ILE A 164 -9.11 2.79 9.52
N ARG A 165 -8.94 2.19 8.33
CA ARG A 165 -8.63 2.92 7.09
C ARG A 165 -9.73 2.68 6.07
N ARG A 166 -10.36 3.76 5.60
CA ARG A 166 -11.45 3.72 4.62
C ARG A 166 -11.37 4.80 3.55
N GLY A 167 -11.07 6.05 3.90
CA GLY A 167 -11.34 7.23 3.08
C GLY A 167 -10.96 7.10 1.60
N ASP A 168 -9.66 7.10 1.29
CA ASP A 168 -9.18 6.86 -0.09
C ASP A 168 -9.30 5.39 -0.51
N TYR A 169 -9.27 4.46 0.43
CA TYR A 169 -9.31 3.02 0.20
C TYR A 169 -10.64 2.54 -0.39
N LEU A 170 -11.73 3.28 -0.18
CA LEU A 170 -13.04 3.03 -0.82
C LEU A 170 -13.02 3.23 -2.35
N SER A 171 -12.02 3.94 -2.90
CA SER A 171 -11.92 4.11 -4.35
C SER A 171 -11.58 2.78 -5.06
N PRO A 172 -12.15 2.52 -6.26
CA PRO A 172 -11.84 1.36 -7.09
C PRO A 172 -10.34 1.02 -7.22
N PHE A 173 -9.51 2.05 -7.40
CA PHE A 173 -8.06 1.91 -7.57
C PHE A 173 -7.35 1.38 -6.32
N TRP A 174 -7.74 1.86 -5.14
CA TRP A 174 -7.13 1.44 -3.87
C TRP A 174 -7.71 0.12 -3.38
N LYS A 175 -9.04 -0.09 -3.45
CA LYS A 175 -9.65 -1.42 -3.23
C LYS A 175 -8.90 -2.52 -3.99
N ALA A 176 -8.62 -2.28 -5.28
CA ALA A 176 -7.89 -3.22 -6.13
C ALA A 176 -6.46 -3.54 -5.63
N GLN A 177 -5.73 -2.60 -5.02
CA GLN A 177 -4.31 -2.75 -4.67
C GLN A 177 -4.02 -3.12 -3.22
N VAL A 178 -4.78 -2.58 -2.27
CA VAL A 178 -4.55 -2.77 -0.84
C VAL A 178 -5.64 -3.58 -0.15
N GLY A 179 -6.86 -3.58 -0.70
CA GLY A 179 -8.03 -4.13 -0.02
C GLY A 179 -8.49 -3.29 1.17
N ILE A 180 -9.60 -3.70 1.79
CA ILE A 180 -10.17 -3.04 2.98
C ILE A 180 -10.28 -4.08 4.10
N CYS A 181 -9.79 -3.73 5.29
CA CYS A 181 -9.97 -4.55 6.49
C CYS A 181 -11.47 -4.60 6.86
N THR A 182 -12.06 -5.79 6.89
CA THR A 182 -13.50 -6.01 7.13
C THR A 182 -13.85 -6.03 8.62
N MET A 183 -15.14 -5.95 8.95
CA MET A 183 -15.59 -6.08 10.35
C MET A 183 -15.27 -7.46 10.95
N ASP A 184 -15.21 -8.51 10.14
CA ASP A 184 -14.75 -9.84 10.57
C ASP A 184 -13.28 -9.81 11.04
N TYR A 185 -12.39 -9.12 10.31
CA TYR A 185 -11.02 -8.87 10.76
C TYR A 185 -10.98 -8.12 12.11
N TYR A 186 -11.72 -7.01 12.25
CA TYR A 186 -11.72 -6.24 13.50
C TYR A 186 -12.31 -7.03 14.68
N ASN A 187 -13.37 -7.82 14.46
CA ASN A 187 -13.96 -8.66 15.51
C ASN A 187 -12.96 -9.72 16.00
N LYS A 188 -12.31 -10.45 15.08
CA LYS A 188 -11.25 -11.42 15.41
C LYS A 188 -10.06 -10.77 16.11
N ALA A 189 -9.67 -9.57 15.69
CA ALA A 189 -8.60 -8.82 16.34
C ALA A 189 -8.97 -8.37 17.76
N ILE A 190 -10.22 -7.91 17.98
CA ILE A 190 -10.75 -7.59 19.31
C ILE A 190 -10.75 -8.83 20.19
N GLU A 191 -11.24 -9.98 19.70
CA GLU A 191 -11.20 -11.26 20.40
C GLU A 191 -9.78 -11.67 20.82
N GLU A 192 -8.78 -11.47 19.96
CA GLU A 192 -7.38 -11.77 20.27
C GLU A 192 -6.74 -10.81 21.28
N ILE A 193 -7.25 -9.59 21.41
CA ILE A 193 -6.86 -8.63 22.45
C ILE A 193 -7.52 -8.97 23.80
N ILE A 194 -8.84 -9.15 23.85
CA ILE A 194 -9.56 -9.39 25.13
C ILE A 194 -9.16 -10.70 25.82
N LYS A 195 -8.64 -11.69 25.07
CA LYS A 195 -8.06 -12.93 25.63
C LYS A 195 -6.76 -12.70 26.39
N LYS A 196 -6.07 -11.58 26.17
CA LYS A 196 -4.68 -11.31 26.61
C LYS A 196 -4.52 -10.01 27.41
N VAL A 197 -5.51 -9.12 27.32
CA VAL A 197 -5.49 -7.79 27.94
C VAL A 197 -6.75 -7.65 28.80
N GLU A 198 -6.56 -7.47 30.10
CA GLU A 198 -7.66 -7.27 31.04
C GLU A 198 -8.25 -5.86 30.90
N ASN A 199 -9.59 -5.74 30.95
CA ASN A 199 -10.34 -4.47 30.90
C ASN A 199 -9.85 -3.47 29.82
N PRO A 200 -9.73 -3.87 28.54
CA PRO A 200 -9.19 -3.01 27.50
C PRO A 200 -10.15 -1.88 27.14
N THR A 201 -9.59 -0.70 26.85
CA THR A 201 -10.34 0.46 26.32
C THR A 201 -9.83 0.79 24.91
N PHE A 202 -10.73 0.79 23.94
CA PHE A 202 -10.41 0.97 22.53
C PHE A 202 -10.49 2.44 22.11
N TYR A 203 -9.34 3.03 21.80
CA TYR A 203 -9.24 4.35 21.19
C TYR A 203 -9.29 4.17 19.67
N ILE A 204 -10.38 4.63 19.07
CA ILE A 204 -10.70 4.36 17.66
C ILE A 204 -10.21 5.52 16.80
N PHE A 205 -9.27 5.24 15.90
CA PHE A 205 -8.69 6.19 14.95
C PHE A 205 -9.19 5.88 13.54
N SER A 206 -9.50 6.91 12.74
CA SER A 206 -9.97 6.74 11.36
C SER A 206 -9.59 7.92 10.48
N ASP A 207 -9.43 7.69 9.18
CA ASP A 207 -9.39 8.77 8.18
C ASP A 207 -10.79 9.20 7.70
N ASP A 208 -11.82 8.56 8.23
CA ASP A 208 -13.27 8.81 8.09
C ASP A 208 -13.93 8.59 9.47
N PRO A 209 -13.80 9.55 10.42
CA PRO A 209 -14.21 9.37 11.80
C PRO A 209 -15.72 9.47 12.01
N GLU A 210 -16.44 10.26 11.21
CA GLU A 210 -17.90 10.34 11.23
C GLU A 210 -18.52 8.97 10.87
N TRP A 211 -18.12 8.37 9.74
CA TRP A 211 -18.64 7.05 9.36
C TRP A 211 -18.37 5.99 10.42
N VAL A 212 -17.15 5.99 10.99
CA VAL A 212 -16.77 5.03 12.04
C VAL A 212 -17.59 5.23 13.30
N LYS A 213 -17.83 6.48 13.72
CA LYS A 213 -18.67 6.79 14.87
C LYS A 213 -20.10 6.28 14.70
N ASP A 214 -20.65 6.31 13.49
CA ASP A 214 -22.02 5.87 13.23
C ASP A 214 -22.13 4.35 13.03
N ASN A 215 -21.16 3.72 12.37
CA ASN A 215 -21.27 2.33 11.89
C ASN A 215 -20.50 1.29 12.74
N VAL A 216 -19.46 1.69 13.47
CA VAL A 216 -18.60 0.75 14.24
C VAL A 216 -18.92 0.87 15.72
N LYS A 217 -19.87 0.06 16.20
CA LYS A 217 -20.23 -0.03 17.61
C LYS A 217 -19.57 -1.24 18.25
N LEU A 218 -18.82 -1.03 19.34
CA LEU A 218 -18.16 -2.09 20.09
C LEU A 218 -18.91 -2.36 21.40
N ASN A 219 -18.97 -3.63 21.82
CA ASN A 219 -19.52 -4.03 23.13
C ASN A 219 -18.52 -3.85 24.29
N TYR A 220 -17.55 -2.93 24.12
CA TYR A 220 -16.42 -2.71 25.02
C TYR A 220 -16.21 -1.20 25.22
N PRO A 221 -15.55 -0.76 26.32
CA PRO A 221 -15.20 0.64 26.51
C PRO A 221 -14.46 1.21 25.30
N SER A 222 -14.98 2.27 24.70
CA SER A 222 -14.47 2.81 23.44
C SER A 222 -14.54 4.33 23.39
N VAL A 223 -13.51 4.96 22.83
CA VAL A 223 -13.37 6.41 22.64
C VAL A 223 -13.07 6.68 21.18
N TYR A 224 -13.96 7.38 20.48
CA TYR A 224 -13.75 7.78 19.08
C TYR A 224 -12.88 9.04 19.04
N VAL A 225 -11.70 8.94 18.42
CA VAL A 225 -10.78 10.07 18.27
C VAL A 225 -11.15 10.80 16.98
N SER A 226 -11.82 11.95 17.11
CA SER A 226 -12.38 12.71 15.97
C SER A 226 -12.20 14.23 16.09
N HIS A 227 -11.39 14.71 17.03
CA HIS A 227 -11.17 16.15 17.29
C HIS A 227 -9.89 16.70 16.64
N ASN A 228 -9.04 15.82 16.09
CA ASN A 228 -7.88 16.21 15.28
C ASN A 228 -8.32 16.31 13.81
N ASP A 229 -7.93 17.41 13.16
CA ASP A 229 -8.23 17.64 11.74
C ASP A 229 -7.14 17.05 10.82
N VAL A 230 -7.40 17.15 9.51
CA VAL A 230 -6.49 16.72 8.43
C VAL A 230 -5.05 17.24 8.57
N ASP A 231 -4.84 18.40 9.18
CA ASP A 231 -3.55 19.07 9.29
C ASP A 231 -2.89 18.85 10.66
N LYS A 232 -3.48 17.97 11.49
CA LYS A 232 -3.01 17.58 12.83
C LYS A 232 -2.85 16.07 12.98
N ASP A 233 -2.56 15.35 11.90
CA ASP A 233 -2.31 13.90 11.94
C ASP A 233 -1.14 13.52 12.89
N TYR A 234 -0.17 14.42 13.11
CA TYR A 234 0.83 14.24 14.17
C TYR A 234 0.22 14.09 15.57
N GLU A 235 -0.93 14.70 15.89
CA GLU A 235 -1.61 14.48 17.17
C GLU A 235 -2.23 13.08 17.26
N ASP A 236 -2.84 12.57 16.18
CA ASP A 236 -3.32 11.18 16.14
C ASP A 236 -2.17 10.19 16.30
N LEU A 237 -1.04 10.45 15.63
CA LEU A 237 0.17 9.64 15.80
C LEU A 237 0.72 9.72 17.23
N ARG A 238 0.61 10.88 17.90
CA ARG A 238 0.94 11.02 19.33
C ARG A 238 0.04 10.16 20.20
N LEU A 239 -1.28 10.21 19.99
CA LEU A 239 -2.24 9.44 20.76
C LEU A 239 -2.04 7.93 20.54
N MET A 240 -1.93 7.49 19.28
CA MET A 240 -1.63 6.09 18.93
C MET A 240 -0.33 5.61 19.59
N SER A 241 0.78 6.36 19.48
CA SER A 241 2.06 5.94 20.06
C SER A 241 2.09 5.93 21.60
N ASN A 242 1.11 6.53 22.27
CA ASN A 242 0.91 6.40 23.72
C ASN A 242 0.05 5.18 24.12
N CYS A 243 -0.66 4.55 23.18
CA CYS A 243 -1.44 3.33 23.46
C CYS A 243 -0.53 2.15 23.79
N LYS A 244 -1.05 1.24 24.64
CA LYS A 244 -0.33 0.04 25.09
C LYS A 244 -0.41 -1.11 24.08
N HIS A 245 -1.53 -1.28 23.39
CA HIS A 245 -1.76 -2.35 22.40
C HIS A 245 -2.41 -1.78 21.12
N PHE A 246 -2.41 -2.56 20.04
CA PHE A 246 -2.72 -2.09 18.69
C PHE A 246 -3.49 -3.13 17.87
N ILE A 247 -4.56 -2.68 17.22
CA ILE A 247 -5.22 -3.33 16.09
C ILE A 247 -5.13 -2.34 14.93
N ILE A 248 -4.25 -2.60 13.96
CA ILE A 248 -4.01 -1.69 12.84
C ILE A 248 -4.74 -2.14 11.58
N ALA A 249 -5.10 -1.20 10.71
CA ALA A 249 -5.39 -1.47 9.30
C ALA A 249 -4.09 -1.51 8.46
N ASN A 250 -4.24 -1.87 7.19
CA ASN A 250 -3.22 -1.95 6.13
C ASN A 250 -2.68 -0.56 5.70
N SER A 251 -2.31 0.28 6.68
CA SER A 251 -1.92 1.67 6.55
C SER A 251 -0.56 1.92 7.20
N THR A 252 0.37 2.55 6.47
CA THR A 252 1.70 2.90 7.02
C THR A 252 1.62 3.88 8.17
N PHE A 253 0.59 4.72 8.21
CA PHE A 253 0.38 5.65 9.32
C PHE A 253 0.03 4.90 10.62
N HIS A 254 -0.80 3.86 10.54
CA HIS A 254 -1.14 3.01 11.70
C HIS A 254 0.04 2.12 12.10
N TRP A 255 0.81 1.63 11.12
CA TRP A 255 2.08 0.93 11.34
C TRP A 255 3.04 1.75 12.20
N TRP A 256 3.24 3.04 11.88
CA TRP A 256 4.11 3.93 12.67
C TRP A 256 3.54 4.21 14.07
N GLY A 257 2.23 4.29 14.25
CA GLY A 257 1.60 4.40 15.56
C GLY A 257 1.98 3.23 16.49
N ALA A 258 1.89 1.99 15.97
CA ALA A 258 2.28 0.79 16.69
C ALA A 258 3.80 0.68 16.90
N TRP A 259 4.60 1.01 15.88
CA TRP A 259 6.06 0.91 15.96
C TRP A 259 6.67 1.92 16.94
N LEU A 260 6.17 3.17 16.97
CA LEU A 260 6.66 4.23 17.85
C LEU A 260 6.35 4.00 19.33
N SER A 261 5.36 3.16 19.67
CA SER A 261 5.02 2.86 21.05
C SER A 261 6.20 2.20 21.78
N GLN A 262 6.56 2.80 22.92
CA GLN A 262 7.65 2.35 23.79
C GLN A 262 7.23 1.21 24.73
N ASN A 263 5.95 0.78 24.71
CA ASN A 263 5.54 -0.40 25.47
C ASN A 263 6.20 -1.65 24.87
N GLU A 264 7.06 -2.31 25.63
CA GLU A 264 7.70 -3.58 25.25
C GLU A 264 6.68 -4.72 25.22
N ASN A 265 5.72 -4.70 26.15
CA ASN A 265 4.64 -5.68 26.26
C ASN A 265 3.45 -5.38 25.32
N LYS A 266 3.68 -4.64 24.23
CA LYS A 266 2.62 -4.31 23.27
C LYS A 266 2.20 -5.54 22.48
N ILE A 267 0.89 -5.69 22.31
CA ILE A 267 0.32 -6.64 21.35
C ILE A 267 -0.04 -5.82 20.13
N VAL A 268 0.45 -6.22 18.96
CA VAL A 268 0.11 -5.59 17.68
C VAL A 268 -0.54 -6.64 16.79
N ILE A 269 -1.77 -6.37 16.37
CA ILE A 269 -2.51 -7.17 15.40
C ILE A 269 -2.58 -6.39 14.09
N ALA A 270 -2.15 -7.04 13.02
CA ALA A 270 -2.05 -6.48 11.68
C ALA A 270 -2.77 -7.36 10.65
N PRO A 271 -3.24 -6.78 9.53
CA PRO A 271 -3.93 -7.52 8.48
C PRO A 271 -2.94 -8.30 7.63
N ASP A 272 -3.39 -9.46 7.16
CA ASP A 272 -2.69 -10.28 6.18
C ASP A 272 -3.69 -10.88 5.17
N PRO A 273 -3.47 -10.77 3.85
CA PRO A 273 -2.41 -10.00 3.22
C PRO A 273 -2.60 -8.49 3.46
N TRP A 274 -1.51 -7.73 3.44
CA TRP A 274 -1.56 -6.25 3.55
C TRP A 274 -1.90 -5.58 2.22
N PHE A 275 -1.57 -6.26 1.13
CA PHE A 275 -1.82 -5.83 -0.25
C PHE A 275 -2.61 -6.93 -0.96
N ASN A 276 -3.44 -6.54 -1.92
CA ASN A 276 -3.91 -7.49 -2.93
C ASN A 276 -2.76 -7.77 -3.90
N SER A 277 -1.77 -8.54 -3.45
CA SER A 277 -0.69 -9.08 -4.27
C SER A 277 -0.03 -10.25 -3.56
N GLU A 278 0.13 -11.37 -4.26
CA GLU A 278 0.92 -12.51 -3.77
C GLU A 278 2.42 -12.22 -3.86
N THR A 279 2.81 -11.29 -4.74
CA THR A 279 4.21 -10.89 -4.84
C THR A 279 4.61 -9.97 -3.68
N ILE A 280 3.84 -8.92 -3.37
CA ILE A 280 4.27 -7.86 -2.43
C ILE A 280 4.26 -8.33 -0.97
N LYS A 281 5.42 -8.27 -0.28
CA LYS A 281 5.52 -8.66 1.14
C LYS A 281 4.70 -7.69 2.02
N ASN A 282 3.99 -8.27 2.98
CA ASN A 282 3.39 -7.55 4.10
C ASN A 282 4.47 -6.78 4.92
N PRO A 283 4.35 -5.45 5.10
CA PRO A 283 5.30 -4.62 5.85
C PRO A 283 5.13 -4.74 7.38
N ALA A 284 4.05 -5.39 7.87
CA ALA A 284 3.89 -5.69 9.29
C ALA A 284 5.07 -6.54 9.79
N SER A 285 5.61 -6.15 10.95
CA SER A 285 6.73 -6.86 11.60
C SER A 285 6.44 -8.35 11.70
N ASP A 286 7.46 -9.18 11.53
CA ASP A 286 7.32 -10.64 11.66
C ASP A 286 7.08 -11.06 13.13
N HIS A 287 7.19 -10.13 14.09
CA HIS A 287 6.80 -10.30 15.49
C HIS A 287 5.33 -9.91 15.81
N TRP A 288 4.56 -9.41 14.85
CA TRP A 288 3.17 -9.01 15.06
C TRP A 288 2.21 -10.16 14.74
N ILE A 289 1.06 -10.18 15.42
CA ILE A 289 -0.02 -11.14 15.13
C ILE A 289 -0.64 -10.75 13.80
N LYS A 290 -0.52 -11.63 12.81
CA LYS A 290 -1.07 -11.44 11.46
C LYS A 290 -2.39 -12.19 11.38
N LEU A 291 -3.51 -11.47 11.20
CA LEU A 291 -4.84 -12.05 11.04
C LEU A 291 -5.34 -11.88 9.62
N ASN A 292 -6.01 -12.91 9.11
CA ASN A 292 -6.49 -12.88 7.74
C ASN A 292 -7.53 -11.77 7.54
N ILE A 293 -7.32 -10.90 6.55
CA ILE A 293 -8.41 -10.10 6.02
C ILE A 293 -9.24 -11.00 5.10
N ASN A 294 -10.37 -11.48 5.63
CA ASN A 294 -11.48 -12.00 4.84
C ASN A 294 -12.13 -10.85 4.06
N SER A 295 -11.35 -10.21 3.18
CA SER A 295 -11.80 -9.10 2.35
C SER A 295 -12.34 -9.56 1.00
N TYR A 296 -12.21 -10.86 0.69
CA TYR A 296 -12.28 -11.37 -0.67
C TYR A 296 -12.72 -12.83 -0.75
N HIS A 297 -13.94 -13.07 -1.25
CA HIS A 297 -14.36 -14.41 -1.67
C HIS A 297 -13.90 -14.64 -3.12
N MET A 298 -12.93 -15.53 -3.31
CA MET A 298 -12.45 -15.91 -4.63
C MET A 298 -13.51 -16.78 -5.34
N LEU A 299 -14.21 -16.20 -6.31
CA LEU A 299 -15.29 -16.86 -7.05
C LEU A 299 -14.73 -17.94 -8.00
N PHE A 300 -13.58 -17.66 -8.63
CA PHE A 300 -12.82 -18.65 -9.40
C PHE A 300 -11.36 -18.22 -9.59
N LYS A 301 -10.51 -19.20 -9.94
CA LYS A 301 -9.08 -19.05 -10.25
C LYS A 301 -8.71 -20.02 -11.36
N GLU A 302 -8.13 -19.53 -12.45
CA GLU A 302 -7.60 -20.34 -13.56
C GLU A 302 -6.18 -19.92 -13.94
N ASN A 303 -5.34 -20.90 -14.28
CA ASN A 303 -3.92 -20.74 -14.64
C ASN A 303 -3.72 -20.84 -16.16
N SER A 304 -2.58 -20.34 -16.69
CA SER A 304 -2.19 -20.42 -18.11
C SER A 304 -2.43 -21.75 -18.79
N ASP A 305 -2.18 -22.83 -18.06
CA ASP A 305 -2.13 -24.19 -18.61
C ASP A 305 -3.55 -24.76 -18.85
N ASN A 306 -4.54 -24.20 -18.15
CA ASN A 306 -5.97 -24.44 -18.36
C ASN A 306 -6.61 -23.41 -19.32
N ILE A 307 -5.94 -22.26 -19.53
CA ILE A 307 -6.36 -21.17 -20.43
C ILE A 307 -6.06 -21.60 -21.87
N VAL A 308 -6.96 -22.42 -22.43
CA VAL A 308 -6.81 -22.92 -23.80
C VAL A 308 -7.04 -21.78 -24.81
N PHE A 309 -5.95 -21.26 -25.37
CA PHE A 309 -6.00 -20.30 -26.48
C PHE A 309 -6.51 -20.99 -27.76
N GLY A 310 -7.84 -20.99 -27.94
CA GLY A 310 -8.48 -21.56 -29.12
C GLY A 310 -7.93 -21.00 -30.43
N THR A 311 -7.99 -21.82 -31.48
CA THR A 311 -8.04 -21.35 -32.87
C THR A 311 -9.40 -20.68 -33.13
N ASP A 312 -9.95 -20.66 -34.35
CA ASP A 312 -11.26 -20.04 -34.64
C ASP A 312 -12.48 -20.83 -34.06
N LYS A 313 -12.28 -21.58 -32.97
CA LYS A 313 -13.30 -22.32 -32.21
C LYS A 313 -13.08 -22.15 -30.69
N ALA A 314 -14.19 -21.98 -29.97
CA ALA A 314 -14.22 -21.92 -28.52
C ALA A 314 -13.72 -23.25 -27.89
N VAL A 315 -13.10 -23.14 -26.72
CA VAL A 315 -12.81 -24.27 -25.83
C VAL A 315 -13.36 -23.89 -24.46
N GLU A 316 -14.10 -24.81 -23.83
CA GLU A 316 -14.64 -24.65 -22.47
C GLU A 316 -13.64 -25.19 -21.43
N SER A 317 -13.53 -24.52 -20.28
CA SER A 317 -12.84 -25.04 -19.09
C SER A 317 -13.73 -26.03 -18.33
N ASN A 318 -13.13 -27.10 -17.78
CA ASN A 318 -13.84 -28.22 -17.14
C ASN A 318 -14.32 -27.94 -15.68
N ASN A 319 -14.46 -26.68 -15.27
CA ASN A 319 -14.93 -26.29 -13.94
C ASN A 319 -16.28 -25.57 -14.04
N ASP A 320 -17.07 -25.55 -12.95
CA ASP A 320 -18.42 -24.96 -12.89
C ASP A 320 -18.50 -23.46 -13.29
N ASN A 321 -17.34 -22.80 -13.35
CA ASN A 321 -17.15 -21.48 -13.90
C ASN A 321 -16.51 -21.57 -15.30
N LYS A 322 -17.32 -21.35 -16.34
CA LYS A 322 -16.85 -21.39 -17.73
C LYS A 322 -15.91 -20.21 -18.06
N LEU A 323 -14.97 -20.47 -18.96
CA LEU A 323 -14.09 -19.49 -19.58
C LEU A 323 -14.00 -19.82 -21.07
N ILE A 324 -14.28 -18.85 -21.96
CA ILE A 324 -14.29 -19.07 -23.42
C ILE A 324 -13.29 -18.11 -24.09
N ILE A 325 -12.21 -18.65 -24.65
CA ILE A 325 -11.13 -17.85 -25.24
C ILE A 325 -11.11 -18.03 -26.77
N LEU A 326 -11.20 -16.91 -27.51
CA LEU A 326 -11.24 -16.88 -28.97
C LEU A 326 -10.11 -16.03 -29.56
N LYS A 327 -9.11 -16.67 -30.18
CA LYS A 327 -8.03 -15.96 -30.89
C LYS A 327 -8.51 -15.49 -32.26
N LYS A 328 -8.36 -14.20 -32.58
CA LYS A 328 -8.74 -13.64 -33.91
C LYS A 328 -7.55 -13.01 -34.62
N LYS A 329 -6.85 -13.81 -35.43
CA LYS A 329 -5.66 -13.41 -36.22
C LYS A 329 -4.54 -12.83 -35.35
N LYS A 330 -3.99 -11.65 -35.71
CA LYS A 330 -2.87 -10.97 -35.01
C LYS A 330 -3.28 -10.35 -33.67
N LEU A 331 -4.57 -10.27 -33.35
CA LEU A 331 -5.06 -9.82 -32.06
C LEU A 331 -5.37 -11.05 -31.20
N LYS A 332 -4.67 -11.19 -30.07
CA LYS A 332 -5.18 -12.02 -28.98
C LYS A 332 -6.36 -11.24 -28.39
N LEU A 333 -7.55 -11.77 -28.57
CA LEU A 333 -8.77 -11.39 -27.86
C LEU A 333 -9.01 -12.50 -26.83
N ILE A 334 -9.46 -12.12 -25.63
CA ILE A 334 -9.79 -13.05 -24.56
C ILE A 334 -11.12 -12.57 -24.03
N TYR A 335 -12.13 -13.44 -24.06
CA TYR A 335 -13.46 -13.18 -23.55
C TYR A 335 -13.58 -13.85 -22.18
N LEU A 336 -14.25 -13.18 -21.24
CA LEU A 336 -14.71 -13.79 -19.99
C LEU A 336 -16.21 -14.03 -20.15
N PHE A 337 -16.67 -15.26 -19.91
CA PHE A 337 -18.06 -15.61 -20.13
C PHE A 337 -18.50 -16.67 -19.12
N ASN A 338 -19.32 -16.26 -18.15
CA ASN A 338 -19.80 -17.13 -17.08
C ASN A 338 -21.32 -16.93 -16.90
N ASP A 339 -22.10 -17.89 -17.37
CA ASP A 339 -23.56 -17.90 -17.24
C ASP A 339 -24.05 -18.15 -15.81
N ASN A 340 -23.21 -18.73 -14.95
CA ASN A 340 -23.61 -19.23 -13.64
C ASN A 340 -23.47 -18.19 -12.51
N ILE A 341 -22.69 -17.12 -12.70
CA ILE A 341 -22.61 -16.04 -11.70
C ILE A 341 -23.68 -14.98 -12.02
N GLN A 342 -24.75 -14.97 -11.23
CA GLN A 342 -25.65 -13.80 -11.18
C GLN A 342 -24.93 -12.63 -10.48
N PHE A 343 -24.22 -11.81 -11.26
CA PHE A 343 -23.45 -10.64 -10.80
C PHE A 343 -24.28 -9.48 -10.19
N SER A 344 -25.47 -9.74 -9.64
CA SER A 344 -26.50 -8.72 -9.42
C SER A 344 -26.39 -7.91 -8.13
N GLN A 345 -25.49 -8.23 -7.20
CA GLN A 345 -25.48 -7.63 -5.85
C GLN A 345 -24.18 -6.93 -5.44
N ASN A 346 -23.01 -7.52 -5.69
CA ASN A 346 -21.71 -7.07 -5.15
C ASN A 346 -20.71 -6.63 -6.22
N ASP A 347 -19.74 -5.80 -5.84
CA ASP A 347 -18.64 -5.37 -6.72
C ASP A 347 -17.52 -6.41 -6.75
N PHE A 348 -16.74 -6.44 -7.84
CA PHE A 348 -15.71 -7.46 -8.04
C PHE A 348 -14.32 -6.86 -8.29
N ILE A 349 -13.29 -7.67 -8.02
CA ILE A 349 -11.91 -7.42 -8.44
C ILE A 349 -11.47 -8.56 -9.36
N LEU A 350 -11.03 -8.20 -10.57
CA LEU A 350 -10.37 -9.09 -11.51
C LEU A 350 -8.85 -8.98 -11.32
N LYS A 351 -8.23 -10.04 -10.79
CA LYS A 351 -6.77 -10.21 -10.74
C LYS A 351 -6.31 -10.83 -12.06
N LEU A 352 -5.41 -10.14 -12.77
CA LEU A 352 -4.72 -10.62 -13.98
C LEU A 352 -3.21 -10.69 -13.69
N VAL A 353 -2.59 -11.83 -13.93
CA VAL A 353 -1.13 -11.93 -14.03
C VAL A 353 -0.76 -12.22 -15.47
N ILE A 354 0.05 -11.33 -16.05
CA ILE A 354 0.37 -11.31 -17.47
C ILE A 354 1.88 -11.36 -17.66
N GLN A 355 2.36 -12.36 -18.39
CA GLN A 355 3.72 -12.40 -18.90
C GLN A 355 3.77 -11.79 -20.30
N SER A 356 4.76 -10.92 -20.56
CA SER A 356 5.01 -10.37 -21.89
C SER A 356 6.50 -10.33 -22.22
N SER A 357 6.87 -10.64 -23.47
CA SER A 357 8.27 -10.48 -23.93
C SER A 357 8.67 -9.01 -24.08
N ASP A 358 7.72 -8.08 -24.15
CA ASP A 358 7.94 -6.68 -24.54
C ASP A 358 7.00 -5.73 -23.78
N LYS A 359 7.23 -4.42 -23.95
CA LYS A 359 6.28 -3.39 -23.47
C LYS A 359 5.05 -3.44 -24.36
N THR A 360 3.87 -3.54 -23.78
CA THR A 360 2.60 -3.51 -24.52
C THR A 360 1.51 -2.80 -23.72
N VAL A 361 0.41 -2.48 -24.39
CA VAL A 361 -0.82 -2.02 -23.75
C VAL A 361 -1.90 -3.02 -24.09
N ILE A 362 -2.56 -3.54 -23.05
CA ILE A 362 -3.81 -4.26 -23.23
C ILE A 362 -4.95 -3.26 -23.08
N LYS A 363 -5.93 -3.35 -23.97
CA LYS A 363 -7.18 -2.59 -23.88
C LYS A 363 -8.27 -3.54 -23.41
N LEU A 364 -8.85 -3.25 -22.24
CA LEU A 364 -10.04 -3.87 -21.71
C LEU A 364 -11.26 -3.21 -22.38
N ILE A 365 -12.15 -3.97 -23.01
CA ILE A 365 -13.40 -3.46 -23.58
C ILE A 365 -14.58 -4.18 -22.92
N ASN A 366 -15.68 -3.46 -22.72
CA ASN A 366 -16.97 -3.97 -22.27
C ASN A 366 -18.05 -3.09 -22.93
N ASP A 367 -19.22 -3.66 -23.25
CA ASP A 367 -20.29 -2.99 -24.01
C ASP A 367 -20.89 -1.75 -23.32
N LYS A 368 -20.69 -1.61 -21.99
CA LYS A 368 -21.28 -0.53 -21.18
C LYS A 368 -20.31 0.58 -20.73
N THR A 369 -19.01 0.44 -20.93
CA THR A 369 -18.01 1.35 -20.33
C THR A 369 -16.90 1.75 -21.28
N ASN A 370 -16.34 2.95 -21.08
CA ASN A 370 -15.11 3.35 -21.76
C ASN A 370 -14.00 2.30 -21.58
N PRO A 371 -13.21 1.99 -22.64
CA PRO A 371 -12.19 0.97 -22.56
C PRO A 371 -11.08 1.33 -21.58
N ILE A 372 -10.66 0.38 -20.75
CA ILE A 372 -9.59 0.55 -19.75
C ILE A 372 -8.26 0.15 -20.39
N TYR A 373 -7.34 1.10 -20.51
CA TYR A 373 -6.00 0.85 -21.06
C TYR A 373 -5.02 0.49 -19.95
N ILE A 374 -4.38 -0.66 -20.10
CA ILE A 374 -3.52 -1.28 -19.09
C ILE A 374 -2.12 -1.43 -19.66
N GLY A 375 -1.19 -0.59 -19.20
CA GLY A 375 0.23 -0.72 -19.52
C GLY A 375 0.85 -1.96 -18.87
N ILE A 376 1.41 -2.83 -19.71
CA ILE A 376 2.12 -4.06 -19.37
C ILE A 376 3.61 -3.89 -19.65
N LYS A 377 4.45 -4.34 -18.71
CA LYS A 377 5.91 -4.34 -18.86
C LYS A 377 6.38 -5.67 -19.43
N LYS A 378 7.61 -5.68 -19.97
CA LYS A 378 8.35 -6.92 -20.22
C LYS A 378 8.52 -7.69 -18.90
N GLY A 379 8.38 -9.01 -18.94
CA GLY A 379 8.35 -9.89 -17.78
C GLY A 379 6.93 -10.11 -17.27
N ILE A 380 6.80 -10.50 -16.00
CA ILE A 380 5.53 -10.74 -15.33
C ILE A 380 4.98 -9.41 -14.80
N THR A 381 3.69 -9.16 -15.03
CA THR A 381 2.95 -7.98 -14.57
C THR A 381 1.66 -8.43 -13.90
N GLU A 382 1.54 -8.24 -12.58
CA GLU A 382 0.24 -8.33 -11.90
C GLU A 382 -0.58 -7.05 -12.10
N LYS A 383 -1.90 -7.20 -12.27
CA LYS A 383 -2.89 -6.13 -12.35
C LYS A 383 -4.15 -6.52 -11.61
N TYR A 384 -4.73 -5.54 -10.93
CA TYR A 384 -5.98 -5.66 -10.20
C TYR A 384 -6.92 -4.62 -10.78
N ILE A 385 -8.05 -5.08 -11.30
CA ILE A 385 -9.04 -4.25 -11.99
C ILE A 385 -10.33 -4.33 -11.19
N TYR A 386 -10.79 -3.21 -10.68
CA TYR A 386 -12.11 -3.13 -10.08
C TYR A 386 -13.18 -3.17 -11.17
N ILE A 387 -14.21 -3.98 -10.95
CA ILE A 387 -15.36 -4.15 -11.83
C ILE A 387 -16.60 -3.86 -10.99
N ASP A 388 -17.24 -2.73 -11.31
CA ASP A 388 -18.52 -2.33 -10.74
C ASP A 388 -19.59 -3.37 -11.04
N LYS A 389 -20.45 -3.69 -10.07
CA LYS A 389 -21.51 -4.71 -10.20
C LYS A 389 -22.48 -4.52 -11.36
N HIS A 390 -22.59 -3.31 -11.92
CA HIS A 390 -23.45 -3.02 -13.07
C HIS A 390 -22.78 -3.34 -14.43
N ILE A 391 -21.48 -3.66 -14.43
CA ILE A 391 -20.71 -4.14 -15.57
C ILE A 391 -20.98 -5.63 -15.77
N SER A 392 -21.50 -5.98 -16.95
CA SER A 392 -21.57 -7.39 -17.36
C SER A 392 -20.17 -7.86 -17.73
N LEU A 393 -19.71 -8.96 -17.13
CA LEU A 393 -18.42 -9.56 -17.47
C LEU A 393 -18.42 -10.28 -18.82
N ASN A 394 -19.60 -10.60 -19.36
CA ASN A 394 -19.85 -11.47 -20.52
C ASN A 394 -19.22 -10.98 -21.85
N SER A 395 -18.70 -9.75 -21.89
CA SER A 395 -18.04 -9.16 -23.06
C SER A 395 -16.70 -8.50 -22.75
N LEU A 396 -16.07 -8.86 -21.61
CA LEU A 396 -14.75 -8.35 -21.27
C LEU A 396 -13.71 -8.87 -22.27
N ILE A 397 -13.29 -7.99 -23.18
CA ILE A 397 -12.28 -8.25 -24.21
C ILE A 397 -10.94 -7.69 -23.76
N LEU A 398 -9.92 -8.55 -23.67
CA LEU A 398 -8.52 -8.11 -23.60
C LEU A 398 -7.94 -8.04 -25.02
N GLU A 399 -7.78 -6.84 -25.58
CA GLU A 399 -7.16 -6.60 -26.89
C GLU A 399 -5.67 -6.24 -26.73
N ASN A 400 -4.77 -7.03 -27.31
CA ASN A 400 -3.32 -6.79 -27.25
C ASN A 400 -2.80 -5.86 -28.37
N GLY A 401 -2.11 -4.79 -28.02
CA GLY A 401 -1.37 -3.95 -28.98
C GLY A 401 -0.13 -4.64 -29.58
N ASN A 402 -0.15 -4.86 -30.90
CA ASN A 402 0.99 -5.15 -31.80
C ASN A 402 2.04 -6.24 -31.41
N THR A 403 1.86 -6.99 -30.33
CA THR A 403 2.85 -7.97 -29.81
C THR A 403 2.32 -9.41 -29.90
N ASN A 404 3.20 -10.37 -30.16
CA ASN A 404 2.80 -11.77 -30.43
C ASN A 404 2.70 -12.66 -29.16
N SER A 405 3.10 -12.12 -28.00
CA SER A 405 3.72 -12.88 -26.90
C SER A 405 3.19 -12.52 -25.51
N ILE A 406 1.92 -12.11 -25.40
CA ILE A 406 1.22 -12.08 -24.11
C ILE A 406 0.80 -13.50 -23.72
N VAL A 407 1.06 -13.90 -22.48
CA VAL A 407 0.46 -15.06 -21.80
C VAL A 407 -0.26 -14.56 -20.56
N ILE A 408 -1.50 -14.98 -20.32
CA ILE A 408 -2.13 -14.85 -19.00
C ILE A 408 -1.64 -16.05 -18.19
N GLU A 409 -0.82 -15.80 -17.17
CA GLU A 409 -0.36 -16.83 -16.23
C GLU A 409 -1.47 -17.20 -15.24
N TYR A 410 -2.31 -16.22 -14.89
CA TYR A 410 -3.35 -16.36 -13.87
C TYR A 410 -4.49 -15.37 -14.10
N LEU A 411 -5.72 -15.84 -13.87
CA LEU A 411 -6.92 -15.01 -13.80
C LEU A 411 -7.79 -15.45 -12.62
N ALA A 412 -8.20 -14.51 -11.78
CA ALA A 412 -9.20 -14.75 -10.73
C ALA A 412 -10.20 -13.60 -10.63
N LEU A 413 -11.46 -13.96 -10.38
CA LEU A 413 -12.50 -13.02 -10.00
C LEU A 413 -12.80 -13.16 -8.51
N VAL A 414 -12.97 -12.03 -7.86
CA VAL A 414 -13.02 -11.93 -6.42
C VAL A 414 -14.14 -10.99 -6.01
N GLU A 415 -15.07 -11.47 -5.18
CA GLU A 415 -16.19 -10.71 -4.62
C GLU A 415 -15.74 -9.95 -3.37
N ASN A 416 -16.19 -8.69 -3.25
CA ASN A 416 -15.74 -7.70 -2.25
C ASN A 416 -16.80 -7.40 -1.18
#